data_AF-W7YE39-F1
#
_entry.id   AF-W7YE39-F1
#
_cell.length_a   1.000
_cell.length_b   1.000
_cell.length_c   1.000
_cell.angle_alpha   90.00
_cell.angle_beta   90.00
_cell.angle_gamma   90.00
#
_symmetry.space_group_name_H-M   'P 1'
#
loop_
_entity.id
_entity.type
_entity.pdbx_description
1 polymer ?
#
loop_
_entity_poly.entity_id
_entity_poly.type
_entity_poly.pdbx_seq_one_letter_code
_entity_poly.pdbx_strand_id
1 'polypeptide(L)'
;MSNKLSQSTINSTVWKACDSFRGTLDPAGYKDYILTMLFVKYISDVHKEKKAEYNEKYKGDAVRIERALKHERFKMPEESSFDFLYEHRNADNLGELINVALENIEEENREKLDKVFRNIDFNSEANLGQTKDRNRRLKNVLNDFSALDLRPSNLEGNDVIGDSYEYLIANFASDAGKKAGEFYTPSSVSTLLAKLVEPQEENRIYDPTCGSGSLLLKAAREVGSNNFSLSGQEVNGSTWALARMNMFLHERDNATIEWGDTLNNPLHKENDNLKKFDIVVANPPFSLDKWGADNASSDQYGRFWRGVPPKSKGDYAFISHMVESLNEHGRAGVVLPHGVLFRGSSEGKIRKALIEENKLKAVIGLPANLFFGTGIPACILIFDKNKGDNTDVLFIDASREFENGKNQNNLRTIDIQRVFATYKLFDGEQADLKEGKVSINEETGKWENKEDGNYELHNSKFKIHN
;
A
#
# COMPACT_ATOMS: atom_id res chain seq x y z
N MET A 1 6.97 -25.78 22.18
CA MET A 1 6.18 -24.65 21.66
C MET A 1 5.53 -25.14 20.38
N SER A 2 4.28 -24.76 20.07
CA SER A 2 3.74 -25.03 18.74
C SER A 2 4.48 -24.13 17.76
N ASN A 3 4.97 -24.68 16.63
CA ASN A 3 5.50 -23.84 15.57
C ASN A 3 4.31 -23.17 14.89
N LYS A 4 4.17 -21.86 15.09
CA LYS A 4 3.18 -21.04 14.40
C LYS A 4 3.40 -21.09 12.88
N LEU A 5 2.32 -20.90 12.12
CA LEU A 5 2.36 -20.83 10.67
C LEU A 5 3.06 -19.54 10.23
N SER A 6 4.19 -19.69 9.55
CA SER A 6 4.98 -18.57 9.06
C SER A 6 4.44 -17.99 7.76
N GLN A 7 4.67 -16.69 7.55
CA GLN A 7 4.29 -16.02 6.30
C GLN A 7 4.98 -16.67 5.08
N SER A 8 6.18 -17.21 5.23
CA SER A 8 6.87 -17.97 4.16
C SER A 8 6.11 -19.24 3.75
N THR A 9 5.43 -19.90 4.68
CA THR A 9 4.61 -21.09 4.39
C THR A 9 3.32 -20.70 3.66
N ILE A 10 2.65 -19.63 4.13
CA ILE A 10 1.46 -19.06 3.47
C ILE A 10 1.80 -18.67 2.03
N ASN A 11 2.84 -17.86 1.84
CA ASN A 11 3.32 -17.42 0.53
C ASN A 11 3.63 -18.59 -0.41
N SER A 12 4.28 -19.65 0.10
CA SER A 12 4.59 -20.85 -0.69
C SER A 12 3.33 -21.61 -1.16
N THR A 13 2.30 -21.72 -0.31
CA THR A 13 1.02 -22.34 -0.70
C THR A 13 0.24 -21.45 -1.67
N VAL A 14 0.26 -20.14 -1.47
CA VAL A 14 -0.34 -19.16 -2.39
C VAL A 14 0.31 -19.23 -3.77
N TRP A 15 1.63 -19.38 -3.85
CA TRP A 15 2.35 -19.62 -5.11
C TRP A 15 1.93 -20.92 -5.79
N LYS A 16 1.85 -22.01 -5.03
CA LYS A 16 1.41 -23.33 -5.52
C LYS A 16 -0.01 -23.27 -6.07
N ALA A 17 -0.92 -22.55 -5.41
CA ALA A 17 -2.28 -22.37 -5.88
C ALA A 17 -2.34 -21.60 -7.23
N CYS A 18 -1.43 -20.66 -7.49
CA CYS A 18 -1.32 -20.00 -8.80
C CYS A 18 -1.00 -20.96 -9.96
N ASP A 19 -0.30 -22.07 -9.71
CA ASP A 19 0.02 -23.06 -10.74
C ASP A 19 -1.25 -23.69 -11.35
N SER A 20 -2.37 -23.69 -10.61
CA SER A 20 -3.69 -24.10 -11.11
C SER A 20 -4.25 -23.22 -12.23
N PHE A 21 -3.80 -21.97 -12.36
CA PHE A 21 -4.26 -21.02 -13.39
C PHE A 21 -3.21 -20.64 -14.45
N ARG A 22 -1.94 -21.04 -14.27
CA ARG A 22 -0.89 -20.82 -15.28
C ARG A 22 -1.29 -21.39 -16.64
N GLY A 23 -0.98 -20.63 -17.69
CA GLY A 23 -1.28 -20.97 -19.08
C GLY A 23 -2.75 -20.79 -19.51
N THR A 24 -3.65 -20.37 -18.59
CA THR A 24 -5.02 -19.94 -18.93
C THR A 24 -5.22 -18.45 -18.74
N LEU A 25 -4.73 -17.90 -17.62
CA LEU A 25 -4.75 -16.48 -17.33
C LEU A 25 -3.33 -15.93 -17.31
N ASP A 26 -3.23 -14.62 -17.53
CA ASP A 26 -2.02 -13.89 -17.24
C ASP A 26 -1.84 -13.70 -15.72
N PRO A 27 -0.61 -13.42 -15.24
CA PRO A 27 -0.36 -13.24 -13.81
C PRO A 27 -1.18 -12.13 -13.15
N ALA A 28 -1.58 -11.10 -13.89
CA ALA A 28 -2.43 -10.04 -13.35
C ALA A 28 -3.86 -10.53 -13.11
N GLY A 29 -4.43 -11.34 -14.01
CA GLY A 29 -5.79 -11.86 -13.88
C GLY A 29 -5.96 -12.93 -12.80
N TYR A 30 -5.06 -13.92 -12.70
CA TYR A 30 -5.25 -15.00 -11.72
C TYR A 30 -4.89 -14.64 -10.27
N LYS A 31 -4.20 -13.51 -10.03
CA LYS A 31 -3.91 -13.04 -8.66
C LYS A 31 -5.20 -12.81 -7.86
N ASP A 32 -6.21 -12.22 -8.50
CA ASP A 32 -7.44 -11.76 -7.84
C ASP A 32 -8.28 -12.96 -7.33
N TYR A 33 -8.38 -14.03 -8.12
CA TYR A 33 -9.03 -15.29 -7.73
C TYR A 33 -8.32 -15.96 -6.54
N ILE A 34 -6.98 -15.99 -6.57
CA ILE A 34 -6.16 -16.65 -5.54
C ILE A 34 -6.26 -15.89 -4.20
N LEU A 35 -6.19 -14.56 -4.23
CA LEU A 35 -6.28 -13.73 -3.04
C LEU A 35 -7.70 -13.71 -2.45
N THR A 36 -8.73 -13.73 -3.30
CA THR A 36 -10.12 -13.82 -2.86
C THR A 36 -10.39 -15.17 -2.18
N MET A 37 -9.88 -16.27 -2.72
CA MET A 37 -10.00 -17.57 -2.06
C MET A 37 -9.17 -17.66 -0.77
N LEU A 38 -8.00 -17.01 -0.71
CA LEU A 38 -7.23 -16.87 0.53
C LEU A 38 -7.99 -16.05 1.58
N PHE A 39 -8.71 -15.01 1.17
CA PHE A 39 -9.58 -14.21 2.05
C PHE A 39 -10.74 -15.07 2.60
N VAL A 40 -11.44 -15.80 1.73
CA VAL A 40 -12.50 -16.76 2.14
C VAL A 40 -11.94 -17.82 3.10
N LYS A 41 -10.73 -18.36 2.86
CA LYS A 41 -10.08 -19.30 3.78
C LYS A 41 -9.82 -18.66 5.15
N TYR A 42 -9.21 -17.48 5.18
CA TYR A 42 -8.87 -16.77 6.42
C TYR A 42 -10.12 -16.49 7.27
N ILE A 43 -11.14 -15.86 6.69
CA ILE A 43 -12.35 -15.48 7.43
C ILE A 43 -13.17 -16.70 7.88
N SER A 44 -13.09 -17.82 7.14
CA SER A 44 -13.65 -19.11 7.56
C SER A 44 -12.92 -19.69 8.77
N ASP A 45 -11.58 -19.63 8.78
CA ASP A 45 -10.77 -20.10 9.91
C ASP A 45 -10.98 -19.23 11.17
N VAL A 46 -11.08 -17.91 11.02
CA VAL A 46 -11.45 -16.99 12.13
C VAL A 46 -12.80 -17.37 12.71
N HIS A 47 -13.82 -17.60 11.86
CA HIS A 47 -15.14 -18.04 12.32
C HIS A 47 -15.08 -19.41 13.01
N LYS A 48 -14.28 -20.35 12.50
CA LYS A 48 -14.07 -21.69 13.06
C LYS A 48 -13.41 -21.65 14.44
N GLU A 49 -12.42 -20.77 14.63
CA GLU A 49 -11.82 -20.49 15.94
C GLU A 49 -12.85 -19.91 16.93
N LYS A 50 -13.61 -18.88 16.52
CA LYS A 50 -14.67 -18.30 17.36
C LYS A 50 -15.78 -19.29 17.72
N LYS A 51 -16.22 -20.14 16.77
CA LYS A 51 -17.19 -21.21 17.00
C LYS A 51 -16.66 -22.23 18.02
N ALA A 52 -15.35 -22.55 17.99
CA ALA A 52 -14.71 -23.41 18.98
C ALA A 52 -14.60 -22.77 20.37
N GLU A 53 -14.15 -21.50 20.47
CA GLU A 53 -14.11 -20.73 21.71
C GLU A 53 -15.50 -20.69 22.40
N TYR A 54 -16.55 -20.40 21.62
CA TYR A 54 -17.91 -20.38 22.16
C TYR A 54 -18.45 -21.75 22.52
N ASN A 55 -18.08 -22.80 21.79
CA ASN A 55 -18.44 -24.17 22.12
C ASN A 55 -17.88 -24.60 23.49
N GLU A 56 -16.64 -24.23 23.79
CA GLU A 56 -16.05 -24.44 25.12
C GLU A 56 -16.73 -23.57 26.19
N LYS A 57 -16.83 -22.25 25.95
CA LYS A 57 -17.41 -21.27 26.89
C LYS A 57 -18.85 -21.60 27.29
N TYR A 58 -19.67 -22.09 26.35
CA TYR A 58 -21.07 -22.43 26.57
C TYR A 58 -21.34 -23.93 26.68
N LYS A 59 -20.29 -24.76 26.76
CA LYS A 59 -20.37 -26.22 26.96
C LYS A 59 -21.28 -26.94 25.95
N GLY A 60 -21.23 -26.52 24.69
CA GLY A 60 -22.05 -27.09 23.61
C GLY A 60 -23.51 -26.61 23.53
N ASP A 61 -23.93 -25.60 24.30
CA ASP A 61 -25.25 -24.97 24.15
C ASP A 61 -25.34 -24.24 22.79
N ALA A 62 -25.88 -24.93 21.78
CA ALA A 62 -25.99 -24.46 20.41
C ALA A 62 -26.69 -23.09 20.29
N VAL A 63 -27.73 -22.83 21.10
CA VAL A 63 -28.48 -21.57 21.06
C VAL A 63 -27.62 -20.41 21.57
N ARG A 64 -26.79 -20.64 22.59
CA ARG A 64 -25.84 -19.62 23.07
C ARG A 64 -24.69 -19.38 22.10
N ILE A 65 -24.17 -20.45 21.48
CA ILE A 65 -23.10 -20.37 20.47
C ILE A 65 -23.58 -19.56 19.26
N GLU A 66 -24.74 -19.89 18.71
CA GLU A 66 -25.34 -19.19 17.56
C GLU A 66 -25.61 -17.71 17.87
N ARG A 67 -26.15 -17.41 19.06
CA ARG A 67 -26.36 -16.02 19.51
C ARG A 67 -25.06 -15.25 19.64
N ALA A 68 -24.00 -15.86 20.18
CA ALA A 68 -22.70 -15.21 20.29
C ALA A 68 -22.08 -14.94 18.91
N LEU A 69 -22.12 -15.93 18.00
CA LEU A 69 -21.66 -15.77 16.62
C LEU A 69 -22.44 -14.71 15.83
N LYS A 70 -23.73 -14.50 16.11
CA LYS A 70 -24.54 -13.40 15.54
C LYS A 70 -24.12 -12.00 16.00
N HIS A 71 -23.35 -11.90 17.08
CA HIS A 71 -22.78 -10.64 17.58
C HIS A 71 -21.30 -10.48 17.22
N GLU A 72 -20.71 -11.41 16.47
CA GLU A 72 -19.33 -11.28 15.99
C GLU A 72 -19.18 -10.15 14.97
N ARG A 73 -17.96 -9.60 14.92
CA ARG A 73 -17.57 -8.55 13.98
C ARG A 73 -17.74 -8.97 12.51
N PHE A 74 -17.62 -10.27 12.25
CA PHE A 74 -17.77 -10.92 10.95
C PHE A 74 -18.81 -12.02 11.04
N LYS A 75 -19.69 -12.11 10.04
CA LYS A 75 -20.65 -13.20 9.89
C LYS A 75 -20.23 -14.09 8.74
N MET A 76 -20.14 -15.39 9.00
CA MET A 76 -19.93 -16.42 7.99
C MET A 76 -21.22 -17.23 7.82
N PRO A 77 -21.89 -17.17 6.66
CA PRO A 77 -22.92 -18.14 6.31
C PRO A 77 -22.32 -19.55 6.22
N GLU A 78 -23.00 -20.57 6.76
CA GLU A 78 -22.44 -21.93 6.83
C GLU A 78 -22.16 -22.50 5.42
N GLU A 79 -23.10 -22.29 4.50
CA GLU A 79 -23.03 -22.62 3.05
C GLU A 79 -22.07 -21.71 2.25
N SER A 80 -21.31 -20.85 2.89
CA SER A 80 -20.34 -19.95 2.24
C SER A 80 -18.93 -20.07 2.82
N SER A 81 -18.76 -20.92 3.83
CA SER A 81 -17.47 -21.23 4.42
C SER A 81 -16.56 -21.99 3.45
N PHE A 82 -15.24 -21.82 3.61
CA PHE A 82 -14.24 -22.57 2.86
C PHE A 82 -14.40 -24.09 3.06
N ASP A 83 -14.72 -24.53 4.28
CA ASP A 83 -14.95 -25.95 4.57
C ASP A 83 -16.12 -26.50 3.72
N PHE A 84 -17.25 -25.77 3.64
CA PHE A 84 -18.38 -26.13 2.78
C PHE A 84 -18.01 -26.16 1.30
N LEU A 85 -17.32 -25.13 0.79
CA LEU A 85 -16.85 -25.09 -0.60
C LEU A 85 -15.88 -26.25 -0.91
N TYR A 86 -15.03 -26.60 0.05
CA TYR A 86 -14.11 -27.73 -0.06
C TYR A 86 -14.86 -29.06 -0.07
N GLU A 87 -15.87 -29.28 0.79
CA GLU A 87 -16.72 -30.47 0.74
C GLU A 87 -17.39 -30.63 -0.63
N HIS A 88 -17.91 -29.53 -1.19
CA HIS A 88 -18.60 -29.48 -2.48
C HIS A 88 -17.68 -29.34 -3.71
N ARG A 89 -16.35 -29.41 -3.56
CA ARG A 89 -15.35 -29.25 -4.64
C ARG A 89 -15.43 -30.23 -5.82
N ASN A 90 -16.40 -31.14 -5.82
CA ASN A 90 -16.69 -32.07 -6.92
C ASN A 90 -18.00 -31.75 -7.66
N ALA A 91 -18.71 -30.67 -7.29
CA ALA A 91 -19.96 -30.27 -7.92
C ALA A 91 -19.76 -29.81 -9.38
N ASP A 92 -20.73 -30.12 -10.25
CA ASP A 92 -20.70 -29.72 -11.66
C ASP A 92 -20.85 -28.21 -11.86
N ASN A 93 -21.41 -27.50 -10.88
CA ASN A 93 -21.56 -26.04 -10.87
C ASN A 93 -20.63 -25.33 -9.85
N LEU A 94 -19.46 -25.90 -9.54
CA LEU A 94 -18.53 -25.34 -8.53
C LEU A 94 -18.21 -23.84 -8.68
N GLY A 95 -18.09 -23.33 -9.92
CA GLY A 95 -17.86 -21.90 -10.15
C GLY A 95 -19.02 -20.99 -9.73
N GLU A 96 -20.25 -21.43 -9.99
CA GLU A 96 -21.49 -20.77 -9.52
C GLU A 96 -21.59 -20.85 -7.99
N LEU A 97 -21.30 -22.01 -7.40
CA LEU A 97 -21.34 -22.20 -5.95
C LEU A 97 -20.39 -21.24 -5.20
N ILE A 98 -19.19 -21.01 -5.74
CA ILE A 98 -18.24 -20.03 -5.18
C ILE A 98 -18.78 -18.61 -5.33
N ASN A 99 -19.36 -18.24 -6.47
CA ASN A 99 -19.95 -16.91 -6.66
C ASN A 99 -21.10 -16.65 -5.65
N VAL A 100 -22.01 -17.61 -5.48
CA VAL A 100 -23.11 -17.52 -4.49
C VAL A 100 -22.57 -17.39 -3.06
N ALA A 101 -21.51 -18.13 -2.72
CA ALA A 101 -20.85 -18.00 -1.42
C ALA A 101 -20.26 -16.59 -1.20
N LEU A 102 -19.64 -15.99 -2.23
CA LEU A 102 -19.12 -14.61 -2.16
C LEU A 102 -20.23 -13.58 -2.03
N GLU A 103 -21.35 -13.74 -2.74
CA GLU A 103 -22.53 -12.88 -2.64
C GLU A 103 -23.11 -12.91 -1.22
N ASN A 104 -23.34 -14.11 -0.66
CA ASN A 104 -23.82 -14.27 0.72
C ASN A 104 -22.86 -13.65 1.77
N ILE A 105 -21.54 -13.73 1.55
CA ILE A 105 -20.53 -13.08 2.41
C ILE A 105 -20.59 -11.54 2.27
N GLU A 106 -20.78 -11.00 1.06
CA GLU A 106 -20.98 -9.56 0.83
C GLU A 106 -22.25 -9.06 1.51
N GLU A 107 -23.37 -9.78 1.38
CA GLU A 107 -24.67 -9.39 1.96
C GLU A 107 -24.67 -9.36 3.49
N GLU A 108 -24.21 -10.43 4.16
CA GLU A 108 -24.21 -10.48 5.63
C GLU A 108 -23.25 -9.48 6.30
N ASN A 109 -22.27 -8.98 5.54
CA ASN A 109 -21.21 -8.07 5.99
C ASN A 109 -21.18 -6.74 5.22
N ARG A 110 -22.33 -6.33 4.65
CA ARG A 110 -22.43 -5.26 3.65
C ARG A 110 -21.80 -3.93 4.02
N GLU A 111 -21.92 -3.49 5.27
CA GLU A 111 -21.27 -2.26 5.77
C GLU A 111 -19.75 -2.21 5.50
N LYS A 112 -19.13 -3.39 5.42
CA LYS A 112 -17.68 -3.58 5.36
C LYS A 112 -17.22 -4.10 3.99
N LEU A 113 -18.04 -4.92 3.33
CA LEU A 113 -17.71 -5.60 2.08
C LEU A 113 -18.58 -5.23 0.86
N ASP A 114 -19.48 -4.23 0.92
CA ASP A 114 -20.27 -3.79 -0.27
C ASP A 114 -19.36 -3.57 -1.49
N LYS A 115 -19.69 -4.26 -2.58
CA LYS A 115 -19.01 -4.31 -3.88
C LYS A 115 -17.64 -4.99 -3.96
N VAL A 116 -17.13 -5.58 -2.89
CA VAL A 116 -15.76 -6.12 -2.86
C VAL A 116 -15.54 -7.25 -3.87
N PHE A 117 -16.52 -8.12 -4.12
CA PHE A 117 -16.30 -9.29 -5.00
C PHE A 117 -16.71 -9.08 -6.47
N ARG A 118 -17.27 -7.92 -6.83
CA ARG A 118 -17.93 -7.69 -8.13
C ARG A 118 -17.04 -7.79 -9.38
N ASN A 119 -15.72 -7.70 -9.20
CA ASN A 119 -14.77 -7.76 -10.31
C ASN A 119 -14.30 -9.20 -10.63
N ILE A 120 -14.81 -10.21 -9.90
CA ILE A 120 -14.33 -11.59 -9.98
C ILE A 120 -15.50 -12.53 -10.22
N ASP A 121 -15.35 -13.43 -11.19
CA ASP A 121 -16.36 -14.41 -11.57
C ASP A 121 -15.72 -15.81 -11.65
N PHE A 122 -15.91 -16.62 -10.60
CA PHE A 122 -15.43 -17.99 -10.53
C PHE A 122 -16.16 -18.94 -11.49
N ASN A 123 -17.24 -18.49 -12.16
CA ASN A 123 -17.92 -19.22 -13.21
C ASN A 123 -17.47 -18.80 -14.64
N SER A 124 -16.59 -17.81 -14.78
CA SER A 124 -16.21 -17.22 -16.06
C SER A 124 -15.56 -18.21 -17.04
N GLU A 125 -16.24 -18.53 -18.13
CA GLU A 125 -15.68 -19.37 -19.20
C GLU A 125 -14.53 -18.68 -19.96
N ALA A 126 -14.61 -17.36 -20.14
CA ALA A 126 -13.58 -16.57 -20.82
C ALA A 126 -12.24 -16.58 -20.05
N ASN A 127 -12.30 -16.55 -18.71
CA ASN A 127 -11.11 -16.51 -17.86
C ASN A 127 -10.63 -17.91 -17.45
N LEU A 128 -11.54 -18.82 -17.10
CA LEU A 128 -11.20 -20.09 -16.46
C LEU A 128 -11.38 -21.32 -17.38
N GLY A 129 -11.93 -21.10 -18.58
CA GLY A 129 -12.21 -22.13 -19.59
C GLY A 129 -13.55 -22.85 -19.38
N GLN A 130 -13.81 -23.83 -20.24
CA GLN A 130 -15.03 -24.64 -20.20
C GLN A 130 -15.23 -25.34 -18.84
N THR A 131 -16.49 -25.57 -18.46
CA THR A 131 -16.93 -26.10 -17.15
C THR A 131 -16.03 -27.19 -16.56
N LYS A 132 -15.64 -28.21 -17.35
CA LYS A 132 -14.80 -29.32 -16.87
C LYS A 132 -13.40 -28.86 -16.45
N ASP A 133 -12.77 -27.98 -17.23
CA ASP A 133 -11.45 -27.44 -16.92
C ASP A 133 -11.50 -26.38 -15.82
N ARG A 134 -12.50 -25.49 -15.86
CA ARG A 134 -12.79 -24.54 -14.78
C ARG A 134 -12.92 -25.26 -13.44
N ASN A 135 -13.85 -26.21 -13.31
CA ASN A 135 -14.08 -26.93 -12.06
C ASN A 135 -12.84 -27.72 -11.61
N ARG A 136 -12.05 -28.28 -12.54
CA ARG A 136 -10.75 -28.92 -12.23
C ARG A 136 -9.75 -27.93 -11.61
N ARG A 137 -9.65 -26.71 -12.14
CA ARG A 137 -8.75 -25.66 -11.60
C ARG A 137 -9.22 -25.18 -10.23
N LEU A 138 -10.51 -24.89 -10.09
CA LEU A 138 -11.12 -24.47 -8.82
C LEU A 138 -10.95 -25.52 -7.72
N LYS A 139 -11.20 -26.80 -8.04
CA LYS A 139 -10.95 -27.92 -7.14
C LYS A 139 -9.49 -27.99 -6.70
N ASN A 140 -8.53 -27.75 -7.59
CA ASN A 140 -7.11 -27.75 -7.23
C ASN A 140 -6.80 -26.61 -6.26
N VAL A 141 -7.27 -25.39 -6.51
CA VAL A 141 -7.10 -24.24 -5.60
C VAL A 141 -7.69 -24.54 -4.20
N LEU A 142 -8.87 -25.15 -4.14
CA LEU A 142 -9.47 -25.60 -2.88
C LEU A 142 -8.62 -26.69 -2.18
N ASN A 143 -8.04 -27.63 -2.93
CA ASN A 143 -7.12 -28.62 -2.35
C ASN A 143 -5.81 -27.97 -1.85
N ASP A 144 -5.27 -26.98 -2.57
CA ASP A 144 -4.04 -26.28 -2.19
C ASP A 144 -4.24 -25.49 -0.88
N PHE A 145 -5.35 -24.77 -0.74
CA PHE A 145 -5.67 -24.03 0.48
C PHE A 145 -6.16 -24.89 1.65
N SER A 146 -6.69 -26.10 1.41
CA SER A 146 -7.24 -26.96 2.49
C SER A 146 -6.23 -27.37 3.57
N ALA A 147 -4.94 -27.35 3.26
CA ALA A 147 -3.87 -27.66 4.20
C ALA A 147 -3.39 -26.47 5.05
N LEU A 148 -3.81 -25.24 4.73
CA LEU A 148 -3.50 -24.06 5.55
C LEU A 148 -4.45 -23.98 6.76
N ASP A 149 -3.89 -23.59 7.89
CA ASP A 149 -4.61 -23.26 9.11
C ASP A 149 -4.31 -21.80 9.47
N LEU A 150 -5.19 -20.91 9.01
CA LEU A 150 -5.09 -19.45 9.14
C LEU A 150 -5.83 -18.93 10.38
N ARG A 151 -6.14 -19.80 11.35
CA ARG A 151 -6.70 -19.38 12.64
C ARG A 151 -5.74 -18.39 13.33
N PRO A 152 -6.22 -17.23 13.81
CA PRO A 152 -5.38 -16.23 14.49
C PRO A 152 -4.44 -16.80 15.56
N SER A 153 -4.86 -17.80 16.34
CA SER A 153 -3.98 -18.45 17.33
C SER A 153 -2.74 -19.13 16.72
N ASN A 154 -2.85 -19.61 15.49
CA ASN A 154 -1.81 -20.33 14.76
C ASN A 154 -0.86 -19.41 13.97
N LEU A 155 -1.22 -18.15 13.71
CA LEU A 155 -0.45 -17.24 12.86
C LEU A 155 0.69 -16.52 13.61
N GLU A 156 1.82 -16.29 12.93
CA GLU A 156 2.89 -15.40 13.44
C GLU A 156 2.52 -13.91 13.40
N GLY A 157 1.65 -13.49 12.48
CA GLY A 157 1.19 -12.12 12.31
C GLY A 157 -0.10 -12.02 11.48
N ASN A 158 -0.65 -10.82 11.37
CA ASN A 158 -2.02 -10.61 10.88
C ASN A 158 -2.11 -10.15 9.41
N ASP A 159 -0.99 -9.80 8.76
CA ASP A 159 -0.95 -9.18 7.42
C ASP A 159 -1.05 -10.20 6.26
N VAL A 160 -1.88 -11.24 6.44
CA VAL A 160 -1.90 -12.44 5.59
C VAL A 160 -2.15 -12.11 4.11
N ILE A 161 -3.15 -11.27 3.81
CA ILE A 161 -3.49 -10.87 2.44
C ILE A 161 -2.50 -9.84 1.88
N GLY A 162 -2.11 -8.85 2.68
CA GLY A 162 -1.16 -7.82 2.26
C GLY A 162 0.19 -8.43 1.87
N ASP A 163 0.81 -9.19 2.77
CA ASP A 163 2.09 -9.85 2.54
C ASP A 163 2.03 -10.91 1.42
N SER A 164 0.90 -11.64 1.29
CA SER A 164 0.69 -12.55 0.15
C SER A 164 0.57 -11.81 -1.18
N TYR A 165 -0.05 -10.62 -1.19
CA TYR A 165 -0.11 -9.77 -2.38
C TYR A 165 1.26 -9.22 -2.77
N GLU A 166 2.03 -8.68 -1.81
CA GLU A 166 3.40 -8.20 -2.08
C GLU A 166 4.24 -9.32 -2.70
N TYR A 167 4.14 -10.52 -2.11
CA TYR A 167 4.85 -11.72 -2.56
C TYR A 167 4.41 -12.20 -3.95
N LEU A 168 3.10 -12.22 -4.25
CA LEU A 168 2.62 -12.58 -5.58
C LEU A 168 3.14 -11.60 -6.65
N ILE A 169 3.02 -10.30 -6.42
CA ILE A 169 3.55 -9.27 -7.33
C ILE A 169 5.07 -9.40 -7.49
N ALA A 170 5.82 -9.67 -6.43
CA ALA A 170 7.27 -9.87 -6.47
C ALA A 170 7.69 -11.03 -7.39
N ASN A 171 6.99 -12.17 -7.30
CA ASN A 171 7.28 -13.33 -8.13
C ASN A 171 6.77 -13.13 -9.56
N PHE A 172 5.59 -12.54 -9.77
CA PHE A 172 5.10 -12.22 -11.12
C PHE A 172 5.99 -11.21 -11.85
N ALA A 173 6.52 -10.20 -11.16
CA ALA A 173 7.49 -9.26 -11.75
C ALA A 173 8.81 -9.94 -12.13
N SER A 174 9.18 -11.02 -11.42
CA SER A 174 10.33 -11.87 -11.74
C SER A 174 10.07 -12.80 -12.93
N ASP A 175 8.88 -13.40 -13.02
CA ASP A 175 8.47 -14.32 -14.10
C ASP A 175 8.12 -13.59 -15.42
N ALA A 176 7.45 -12.44 -15.36
CA ALA A 176 6.79 -11.81 -16.52
C ALA A 176 7.65 -10.77 -17.27
N GLY A 177 8.81 -10.39 -16.75
CA GLY A 177 9.74 -9.48 -17.44
C GLY A 177 9.30 -8.01 -17.55
N LYS A 178 9.58 -7.22 -16.50
CA LYS A 178 9.73 -5.73 -16.55
C LYS A 178 8.58 -4.88 -17.14
N LYS A 179 7.33 -5.36 -17.21
CA LYS A 179 6.20 -4.56 -17.78
C LYS A 179 4.87 -4.56 -17.01
N ALA A 180 4.85 -4.96 -15.74
CA ALA A 180 3.74 -4.58 -14.86
C ALA A 180 3.87 -3.08 -14.50
N GLY A 181 2.95 -2.25 -14.98
CA GLY A 181 3.00 -0.78 -14.80
C GLY A 181 2.60 -0.28 -13.40
N GLU A 182 2.15 -1.18 -12.53
CA GLU A 182 1.81 -0.90 -11.13
C GLU A 182 3.03 -1.19 -10.25
N PHE A 183 3.69 -0.14 -9.74
CA PHE A 183 4.86 -0.29 -8.87
C PHE A 183 4.45 -0.52 -7.42
N TYR A 184 4.47 -1.77 -6.97
CA TYR A 184 4.18 -2.09 -5.58
C TYR A 184 5.31 -1.61 -4.64
N THR A 185 4.94 -1.00 -3.50
CA THR A 185 5.86 -0.46 -2.49
C THR A 185 6.44 -1.57 -1.61
N PRO A 186 7.75 -1.90 -1.66
CA PRO A 186 8.30 -2.95 -0.82
C PRO A 186 8.00 -2.71 0.68
N SER A 187 7.60 -3.75 1.42
CA SER A 187 7.26 -3.66 2.85
C SER A 187 8.27 -2.84 3.68
N SER A 188 9.56 -3.00 3.40
CA SER A 188 10.64 -2.29 4.09
C SER A 188 10.69 -0.78 3.78
N VAL A 189 10.44 -0.38 2.53
CA VAL A 189 10.30 1.04 2.15
C VAL A 189 9.04 1.64 2.77
N SER A 190 7.93 0.88 2.75
CA SER A 190 6.67 1.30 3.38
C SER A 190 6.82 1.49 4.89
N THR A 191 7.58 0.63 5.56
CA THR A 191 7.89 0.73 7.00
C THR A 191 8.75 1.94 7.30
N LEU A 192 9.78 2.22 6.49
CA LEU A 192 10.59 3.43 6.63
C LEU A 192 9.73 4.70 6.44
N LEU A 193 8.88 4.73 5.42
CA LEU A 193 8.00 5.87 5.15
C LEU A 193 7.02 6.12 6.31
N ALA A 194 6.37 5.07 6.80
CA ALA A 194 5.46 5.11 7.94
C ALA A 194 6.13 5.72 9.19
N LYS A 195 7.39 5.34 9.45
CA LYS A 195 8.18 5.91 10.57
C LYS A 195 8.52 7.38 10.36
N LEU A 196 8.96 7.77 9.16
CA LEU A 196 9.38 9.16 8.88
C LEU A 196 8.24 10.19 8.95
N VAL A 197 6.98 9.77 8.78
CA VAL A 197 5.83 10.68 8.95
C VAL A 197 5.34 10.80 10.39
N GLU A 198 5.76 9.91 11.30
CA GLU A 198 5.50 9.97 12.75
C GLU A 198 4.02 10.18 13.15
N PRO A 199 3.10 9.31 12.71
CA PRO A 199 1.66 9.48 12.96
C PRO A 199 1.35 9.33 14.45
N GLN A 200 0.49 10.19 14.98
CA GLN A 200 0.10 10.23 16.39
C GLN A 200 -1.37 9.81 16.59
N GLU A 201 -1.81 9.76 17.85
CA GLU A 201 -3.24 9.61 18.15
C GLU A 201 -4.08 10.76 17.59
N GLU A 202 -5.38 10.51 17.41
CA GLU A 202 -6.40 11.38 16.83
C GLU A 202 -6.15 11.79 15.36
N ASN A 203 -5.01 11.42 14.78
CA ASN A 203 -4.61 11.79 13.44
C ASN A 203 -5.56 11.21 12.38
N ARG A 204 -5.88 12.04 11.39
CA ARG A 204 -6.49 11.65 10.12
C ARG A 204 -5.37 11.28 9.16
N ILE A 205 -5.23 9.99 8.86
CA ILE A 205 -4.18 9.43 7.98
C ILE A 205 -4.78 9.13 6.60
N TYR A 206 -4.13 9.60 5.54
CA TYR A 206 -4.60 9.47 4.16
C TYR A 206 -3.55 8.89 3.21
N ASP A 207 -3.98 8.02 2.29
CA ASP A 207 -3.21 7.64 1.10
C ASP A 207 -4.03 7.86 -0.19
N PRO A 208 -3.68 8.85 -1.03
CA PRO A 208 -4.41 9.17 -2.25
C PRO A 208 -4.21 8.15 -3.38
N THR A 209 -3.35 7.14 -3.19
CA THR A 209 -2.96 6.12 -4.17
C THR A 209 -2.72 4.79 -3.44
N CYS A 210 -3.71 4.34 -2.66
CA CYS A 210 -3.45 3.44 -1.54
C CYS A 210 -3.06 2.01 -1.90
N GLY A 211 -3.17 1.59 -3.16
CA GLY A 211 -2.89 0.22 -3.57
C GLY A 211 -3.73 -0.76 -2.74
N SER A 212 -3.12 -1.83 -2.24
CA SER A 212 -3.75 -2.80 -1.31
C SER A 212 -3.94 -2.29 0.13
N GLY A 213 -3.78 -0.99 0.37
CA GLY A 213 -3.87 -0.36 1.70
C GLY A 213 -2.69 -0.66 2.63
N SER A 214 -1.68 -1.44 2.20
CA SER A 214 -0.61 -1.92 3.06
C SER A 214 0.28 -0.80 3.62
N LEU A 215 0.53 0.27 2.86
CA LEU A 215 1.27 1.45 3.36
C LEU A 215 0.47 2.20 4.42
N LEU A 216 -0.82 2.42 4.16
CA LEU A 216 -1.76 3.06 5.09
C LEU A 216 -1.90 2.26 6.40
N LEU A 217 -1.93 0.93 6.33
CA LEU A 217 -1.91 0.04 7.50
C LEU A 217 -0.57 0.06 8.25
N LYS A 218 0.56 0.17 7.55
CA LYS A 218 1.88 0.32 8.17
C LYS A 218 1.98 1.66 8.91
N ALA A 219 1.49 2.77 8.34
CA ALA A 219 1.37 4.05 9.04
C ALA A 219 0.44 3.95 10.27
N ALA A 220 -0.72 3.30 10.14
CA ALA A 220 -1.65 3.06 11.24
C ALA A 220 -1.03 2.29 12.43
N ARG A 221 -0.07 1.39 12.18
CA ARG A 221 0.62 0.63 13.24
C ARG A 221 1.60 1.48 14.04
N GLU A 222 2.20 2.51 13.45
CA GLU A 222 3.18 3.38 14.14
C GLU A 222 2.53 4.30 15.20
N VAL A 223 1.20 4.51 15.14
CA VAL A 223 0.45 5.27 16.17
C VAL A 223 0.46 4.56 17.54
N GLY A 224 0.59 3.23 17.57
CA GLY A 224 0.64 2.44 18.81
C GLY A 224 -0.70 2.22 19.52
N SER A 225 -1.80 2.83 19.07
CA SER A 225 -3.16 2.58 19.57
C SER A 225 -4.18 2.39 18.42
N ASN A 226 -5.48 2.50 18.71
CA ASN A 226 -6.56 2.48 17.71
C ASN A 226 -7.24 3.87 17.56
N ASN A 227 -6.71 4.90 18.21
CA ASN A 227 -7.27 6.25 18.20
C ASN A 227 -6.76 7.02 16.98
N PHE A 228 -7.32 6.76 15.79
CA PHE A 228 -7.02 7.47 14.54
C PHE A 228 -8.13 7.23 13.52
N SER A 229 -8.08 7.91 12.37
CA SER A 229 -8.93 7.60 11.21
C SER A 229 -8.11 7.35 9.95
N LEU A 230 -8.53 6.37 9.14
CA LEU A 230 -7.88 6.02 7.87
C LEU A 230 -8.75 6.45 6.70
N SER A 231 -8.13 7.02 5.67
CA SER A 231 -8.76 7.35 4.40
C SER A 231 -7.83 6.91 3.26
N GLY A 232 -8.39 6.38 2.18
CA GLY A 232 -7.62 5.91 1.04
C GLY A 232 -8.37 6.08 -0.26
N GLN A 233 -7.66 6.29 -1.37
CA GLN A 233 -8.26 6.29 -2.70
C GLN A 233 -7.41 5.45 -3.66
N GLU A 234 -8.07 4.63 -4.47
CA GLU A 234 -7.44 3.74 -5.45
C GLU A 234 -8.23 3.79 -6.77
N VAL A 235 -7.54 3.75 -7.91
CA VAL A 235 -8.15 3.86 -9.25
C VAL A 235 -8.51 2.48 -9.83
N ASN A 236 -7.72 1.45 -9.53
CA ASN A 236 -7.95 0.08 -9.99
C ASN A 236 -8.98 -0.63 -9.08
N GLY A 237 -10.10 -1.06 -9.64
CA GLY A 237 -11.21 -1.68 -8.89
C GLY A 237 -10.85 -2.99 -8.19
N SER A 238 -9.99 -3.84 -8.78
CA SER A 238 -9.50 -5.05 -8.11
C SER A 238 -8.57 -4.70 -6.94
N THR A 239 -7.67 -3.74 -7.13
CA THR A 239 -6.74 -3.28 -6.09
C THR A 239 -7.49 -2.58 -4.94
N TRP A 240 -8.54 -1.81 -5.24
CA TRP A 240 -9.47 -1.26 -4.25
C TRP A 240 -10.17 -2.36 -3.43
N ALA A 241 -10.66 -3.42 -4.08
CA ALA A 241 -11.28 -4.55 -3.38
C ALA A 241 -10.28 -5.26 -2.45
N LEU A 242 -9.03 -5.43 -2.88
CA LEU A 242 -7.95 -5.93 -2.04
C LEU A 242 -7.67 -5.00 -0.84
N ALA A 243 -7.72 -3.69 -1.02
CA ALA A 243 -7.59 -2.74 0.09
C ALA A 243 -8.74 -2.85 1.10
N ARG A 244 -10.00 -2.97 0.63
CA ARG A 244 -11.18 -3.20 1.50
C ARG A 244 -11.04 -4.50 2.29
N MET A 245 -10.67 -5.60 1.64
CA MET A 245 -10.38 -6.88 2.30
C MET A 245 -9.24 -6.73 3.33
N ASN A 246 -8.16 -6.04 2.99
CA ASN A 246 -7.00 -5.90 3.88
C ASN A 246 -7.30 -5.03 5.12
N MET A 247 -8.06 -3.93 4.96
CA MET A 247 -8.59 -3.14 6.08
C MET A 247 -9.49 -3.98 6.98
N PHE A 248 -10.34 -4.82 6.37
CA PHE A 248 -11.22 -5.73 7.10
C PHE A 248 -10.43 -6.81 7.88
N LEU A 249 -9.34 -7.36 7.35
CA LEU A 249 -8.52 -8.30 8.12
C LEU A 249 -7.79 -7.65 9.30
N HIS A 250 -7.47 -6.36 9.19
CA HIS A 250 -6.77 -5.60 10.23
C HIS A 250 -7.69 -4.87 11.21
N GLU A 251 -8.97 -5.24 11.25
CA GLU A 251 -9.97 -4.64 12.14
C GLU A 251 -10.16 -3.13 11.95
N ARG A 252 -9.88 -2.62 10.74
CA ARG A 252 -10.00 -1.21 10.36
C ARG A 252 -11.36 -0.91 9.73
N ASP A 253 -12.43 -1.29 10.41
CA ASP A 253 -13.82 -1.14 9.92
C ASP A 253 -14.19 0.32 9.59
N ASN A 254 -13.62 1.29 10.30
CA ASN A 254 -13.86 2.72 10.08
C ASN A 254 -12.99 3.32 8.95
N ALA A 255 -12.20 2.52 8.22
CA ALA A 255 -11.36 3.01 7.13
C ALA A 255 -12.21 3.38 5.90
N THR A 256 -12.13 4.63 5.46
CA THR A 256 -12.84 5.11 4.27
C THR A 256 -11.97 4.90 3.03
N ILE A 257 -12.14 3.78 2.33
CA ILE A 257 -11.40 3.48 1.10
C ILE A 257 -12.31 3.66 -0.12
N GLU A 258 -11.98 4.65 -0.95
CA GLU A 258 -12.76 5.12 -2.10
C GLU A 258 -12.20 4.59 -3.43
N TRP A 259 -13.09 4.31 -4.40
CA TRP A 259 -12.72 3.85 -5.74
C TRP A 259 -12.86 4.99 -6.76
N GLY A 260 -11.73 5.47 -7.29
CA GLY A 260 -11.69 6.49 -8.35
C GLY A 260 -10.32 7.13 -8.57
N ASP A 261 -10.18 7.86 -9.66
CA ASP A 261 -8.95 8.62 -9.99
C ASP A 261 -8.76 9.83 -9.06
N THR A 262 -7.71 9.82 -8.23
CA THR A 262 -7.39 10.90 -7.27
C THR A 262 -7.16 12.28 -7.91
N LEU A 263 -6.60 12.32 -9.12
CA LEU A 263 -6.26 13.57 -9.80
C LEU A 263 -7.47 14.13 -10.54
N ASN A 264 -8.23 13.30 -11.24
CA ASN A 264 -9.39 13.73 -12.02
C ASN A 264 -10.71 13.76 -11.24
N ASN A 265 -10.84 12.97 -10.17
CA ASN A 265 -12.02 12.90 -9.31
C ASN A 265 -11.64 12.55 -7.85
N PRO A 266 -11.06 13.49 -7.07
CA PRO A 266 -10.81 13.25 -5.66
C PRO A 266 -12.14 13.08 -4.90
N LEU A 267 -12.25 11.98 -4.15
CA LEU A 267 -13.47 11.58 -3.44
C LEU A 267 -13.47 12.01 -1.97
N HIS A 268 -12.28 12.13 -1.36
CA HIS A 268 -12.09 12.62 0.01
C HIS A 268 -12.30 14.14 0.12
N LYS A 269 -13.56 14.54 0.37
CA LYS A 269 -14.01 15.94 0.37
C LYS A 269 -14.75 16.31 1.65
N GLU A 270 -14.72 17.59 1.99
CA GLU A 270 -15.43 18.20 3.12
C GLU A 270 -15.88 19.61 2.70
N ASN A 271 -17.19 19.86 2.65
CA ASN A 271 -17.80 21.14 2.21
C ASN A 271 -17.21 21.65 0.88
N ASP A 272 -17.35 20.85 -0.19
CA ASP A 272 -16.82 21.06 -1.56
C ASP A 272 -15.29 21.22 -1.71
N ASN A 273 -14.55 21.23 -0.60
CA ASN A 273 -13.09 21.30 -0.57
C ASN A 273 -12.47 19.91 -0.40
N LEU A 274 -11.17 19.78 -0.66
CA LEU A 274 -10.41 18.58 -0.26
C LEU A 274 -10.47 18.43 1.26
N LYS A 275 -10.84 17.24 1.74
CA LYS A 275 -10.77 16.88 3.16
C LYS A 275 -9.33 17.04 3.64
N LYS A 276 -9.15 17.59 4.83
CA LYS A 276 -7.82 17.88 5.40
C LYS A 276 -7.37 16.78 6.36
N PHE A 277 -6.09 16.46 6.29
CA PHE A 277 -5.44 15.35 6.98
C PHE A 277 -4.18 15.78 7.73
N ASP A 278 -3.90 15.11 8.82
CA ASP A 278 -2.68 15.31 9.63
C ASP A 278 -1.49 14.59 8.99
N ILE A 279 -1.73 13.39 8.47
CA ILE A 279 -0.70 12.54 7.89
C ILE A 279 -1.13 12.12 6.48
N VAL A 280 -0.25 12.32 5.50
CA VAL A 280 -0.44 11.78 4.15
C VAL A 280 0.74 10.89 3.78
N VAL A 281 0.48 9.65 3.41
CA VAL A 281 1.50 8.71 2.90
C VAL A 281 1.14 8.30 1.49
N ALA A 282 2.13 8.14 0.59
CA ALA A 282 1.84 7.69 -0.78
C ALA A 282 3.04 7.00 -1.44
N ASN A 283 2.73 6.08 -2.36
CA ASN A 283 3.64 5.64 -3.43
C ASN A 283 2.86 5.71 -4.75
N PRO A 284 2.71 6.91 -5.35
CA PRO A 284 1.94 7.09 -6.57
C PRO A 284 2.61 6.40 -7.78
N PRO A 285 1.87 6.12 -8.86
CA PRO A 285 2.45 5.57 -10.09
C PRO A 285 3.54 6.49 -10.66
N PHE A 286 4.79 5.99 -10.64
CA PHE A 286 5.98 6.76 -11.02
C PHE A 286 5.86 7.34 -12.43
N SER A 287 5.97 8.66 -12.52
CA SER A 287 6.01 9.40 -13.79
C SER A 287 4.81 9.10 -14.70
N LEU A 288 3.63 8.93 -14.11
CA LEU A 288 2.35 8.69 -14.79
C LEU A 288 2.16 9.60 -16.01
N ASP A 289 1.99 8.97 -17.18
CA ASP A 289 1.61 9.64 -18.42
C ASP A 289 0.10 9.87 -18.45
N LYS A 290 -0.35 10.94 -19.12
CA LYS A 290 -1.77 11.30 -19.29
C LYS A 290 -2.55 11.41 -17.97
N TRP A 291 -1.91 11.93 -16.92
CA TRP A 291 -2.47 12.03 -15.56
C TRP A 291 -3.73 12.91 -15.41
N GLY A 292 -4.23 13.55 -16.47
CA GLY A 292 -5.33 14.52 -16.41
C GLY A 292 -4.90 15.99 -16.55
N ALA A 293 -3.67 16.26 -17.01
CA ALA A 293 -3.10 17.60 -17.12
C ALA A 293 -3.98 18.63 -17.87
N ASP A 294 -4.83 18.18 -18.80
CA ASP A 294 -5.77 19.05 -19.52
C ASP A 294 -6.86 19.66 -18.61
N ASN A 295 -7.22 18.96 -17.53
CA ASN A 295 -8.20 19.41 -16.53
C ASN A 295 -7.57 20.33 -15.45
N ALA A 296 -6.23 20.42 -15.39
CA ALA A 296 -5.51 21.10 -14.30
C ALA A 296 -5.73 22.63 -14.28
N SER A 297 -6.06 23.23 -15.42
CA SER A 297 -6.37 24.67 -15.53
C SER A 297 -7.75 25.04 -14.95
N SER A 298 -8.65 24.06 -14.87
CA SER A 298 -10.01 24.16 -14.31
C SER A 298 -10.14 23.47 -12.95
N ASP A 299 -9.03 23.25 -12.25
CA ASP A 299 -9.03 22.53 -10.97
C ASP A 299 -9.70 23.36 -9.85
N GLN A 300 -10.96 23.02 -9.54
CA GLN A 300 -11.75 23.68 -8.50
C GLN A 300 -11.14 23.59 -7.08
N TYR A 301 -10.22 22.64 -6.86
CA TYR A 301 -9.55 22.43 -5.58
C TYR A 301 -8.25 23.25 -5.43
N GLY A 302 -7.86 24.02 -6.45
CA GLY A 302 -6.71 24.91 -6.40
C GLY A 302 -5.35 24.21 -6.29
N ARG A 303 -5.21 22.92 -6.64
CA ARG A 303 -3.98 22.11 -6.39
C ARG A 303 -2.76 22.55 -7.19
N PHE A 304 -2.96 23.15 -8.37
CA PHE A 304 -1.90 23.40 -9.36
C PHE A 304 -1.45 24.88 -9.43
N TRP A 305 -1.73 25.68 -8.39
CA TRP A 305 -1.40 27.11 -8.36
C TRP A 305 0.11 27.40 -8.44
N ARG A 306 0.96 26.49 -7.91
CA ARG A 306 2.43 26.53 -8.02
C ARG A 306 2.96 26.24 -9.44
N GLY A 307 2.08 25.81 -10.34
CA GLY A 307 2.38 25.40 -11.71
C GLY A 307 1.79 24.03 -12.05
N VAL A 308 1.54 23.81 -13.35
CA VAL A 308 1.03 22.54 -13.87
C VAL A 308 2.21 21.64 -14.31
N PRO A 309 2.31 20.40 -13.79
CA PRO A 309 3.31 19.43 -14.23
C PRO A 309 3.21 19.07 -15.72
N PRO A 310 4.27 18.54 -16.36
CA PRO A 310 4.22 18.08 -17.73
C PRO A 310 3.15 16.99 -17.92
N LYS A 311 2.45 16.96 -19.07
CA LYS A 311 1.39 15.96 -19.35
C LYS A 311 1.84 14.51 -19.18
N SER A 312 3.13 14.25 -19.43
CA SER A 312 3.76 12.94 -19.35
C SER A 312 4.47 12.66 -18.01
N LYS A 313 4.32 13.52 -17.00
CA LYS A 313 4.96 13.41 -15.68
C LYS A 313 4.02 13.88 -14.57
N GLY A 314 3.14 12.97 -14.12
CA GLY A 314 2.20 13.23 -13.03
C GLY A 314 2.80 13.29 -11.62
N ASP A 315 4.11 13.11 -11.45
CA ASP A 315 4.76 13.03 -10.13
C ASP A 315 4.45 14.26 -9.25
N TYR A 316 4.63 15.47 -9.79
CA TYR A 316 4.30 16.71 -9.08
C TYR A 316 2.79 16.98 -8.96
N ALA A 317 1.94 16.30 -9.73
CA ALA A 317 0.49 16.43 -9.59
C ALA A 317 0.00 15.73 -8.31
N PHE A 318 0.56 14.56 -8.01
CA PHE A 318 0.35 13.87 -6.73
C PHE A 318 0.93 14.65 -5.56
N ILE A 319 2.16 15.20 -5.66
CA ILE A 319 2.72 16.08 -4.62
C ILE A 319 1.77 17.26 -4.34
N SER A 320 1.32 17.97 -5.38
CA SER A 320 0.38 19.09 -5.26
C SER A 320 -0.91 18.67 -4.53
N HIS A 321 -1.52 17.56 -4.95
CA HIS A 321 -2.73 17.02 -4.31
C HIS A 321 -2.52 16.68 -2.84
N MET A 322 -1.42 16.00 -2.50
CA MET A 322 -1.08 15.66 -1.11
C MET A 322 -0.86 16.93 -0.26
N VAL A 323 -0.06 17.88 -0.72
CA VAL A 323 0.26 19.12 0.01
C VAL A 323 -1.00 19.95 0.24
N GLU A 324 -1.93 20.01 -0.72
CA GLU A 324 -3.23 20.66 -0.51
C GLU A 324 -4.24 19.80 0.27
N SER A 325 -3.98 18.51 0.47
CA SER A 325 -4.77 17.65 1.38
C SER A 325 -4.29 17.71 2.84
N LEU A 326 -3.12 18.29 3.13
CA LEU A 326 -2.65 18.50 4.51
C LEU A 326 -3.39 19.65 5.21
N ASN A 327 -3.72 19.47 6.49
CA ASN A 327 -4.08 20.57 7.40
C ASN A 327 -2.85 21.44 7.76
N GLU A 328 -3.01 22.48 8.58
CA GLU A 328 -1.94 23.45 8.88
C GLU A 328 -0.74 22.85 9.64
N HIS A 329 -0.94 21.77 10.39
CA HIS A 329 0.10 21.07 11.14
C HIS A 329 0.57 19.77 10.46
N GLY A 330 0.03 19.47 9.28
CA GLY A 330 0.16 18.14 8.68
C GLY A 330 1.53 17.87 8.04
N ARG A 331 1.88 16.58 8.01
CA ARG A 331 3.09 16.04 7.37
C ARG A 331 2.71 15.05 6.26
N ALA A 332 3.35 15.18 5.10
CA ALA A 332 3.23 14.22 4.00
C ALA A 332 4.57 13.52 3.74
N GLY A 333 4.53 12.22 3.48
CA GLY A 333 5.66 11.44 3.00
C GLY A 333 5.32 10.73 1.70
N VAL A 334 6.20 10.79 0.69
CA VAL A 334 5.94 10.16 -0.61
C VAL A 334 7.19 9.53 -1.23
N VAL A 335 7.02 8.31 -1.76
CA VAL A 335 8.02 7.63 -2.60
C VAL A 335 7.89 8.12 -4.04
N LEU A 336 9.00 8.53 -4.65
CA LEU A 336 9.04 9.05 -6.03
C LEU A 336 10.32 8.60 -6.78
N PRO A 337 10.32 8.61 -8.13
CA PRO A 337 11.54 8.40 -8.89
C PRO A 337 12.46 9.63 -8.74
N HIS A 338 13.79 9.43 -8.71
CA HIS A 338 14.78 10.51 -8.58
C HIS A 338 14.59 11.70 -9.54
N GLY A 339 13.92 11.53 -10.69
CA GLY A 339 13.68 12.62 -11.64
C GLY A 339 12.98 13.85 -11.03
N VAL A 340 12.12 13.69 -10.01
CA VAL A 340 11.46 14.83 -9.34
C VAL A 340 12.46 15.81 -8.72
N LEU A 341 13.64 15.32 -8.35
CA LEU A 341 14.69 16.06 -7.68
C LEU A 341 15.38 17.09 -8.59
N PHE A 342 15.47 16.82 -9.90
CA PHE A 342 16.31 17.59 -10.83
C PHE A 342 15.65 17.97 -12.15
N ARG A 343 14.51 17.37 -12.55
CA ARG A 343 13.82 17.82 -13.77
C ARG A 343 13.44 19.31 -13.68
N GLY A 344 13.77 20.06 -14.72
CA GLY A 344 13.60 21.52 -14.79
C GLY A 344 12.20 21.95 -15.26
N SER A 345 12.14 23.06 -16.00
CA SER A 345 10.89 23.60 -16.56
C SER A 345 9.79 23.77 -15.49
N SER A 346 8.55 23.31 -15.72
CA SER A 346 7.45 23.47 -14.76
C SER A 346 7.67 22.71 -13.45
N GLU A 347 8.29 21.52 -13.47
CA GLU A 347 8.63 20.79 -12.23
C GLU A 347 9.66 21.55 -11.40
N GLY A 348 10.66 22.18 -12.05
CA GLY A 348 11.61 23.06 -11.38
C GLY A 348 10.94 24.27 -10.70
N LYS A 349 9.91 24.86 -11.33
CA LYS A 349 9.13 25.96 -10.74
C LYS A 349 8.30 25.51 -9.52
N ILE A 350 7.63 24.37 -9.62
CA ILE A 350 6.83 23.81 -8.51
C ILE A 350 7.75 23.43 -7.33
N ARG A 351 8.90 22.81 -7.62
CA ARG A 351 9.91 22.45 -6.63
C ARG A 351 10.49 23.67 -5.93
N LYS A 352 10.83 24.73 -6.68
CA LYS A 352 11.24 26.04 -6.15
C LYS A 352 10.20 26.59 -5.17
N ALA A 353 8.93 26.67 -5.58
CA ALA A 353 7.85 27.18 -4.73
C ALA A 353 7.71 26.39 -3.41
N LEU A 354 7.70 25.06 -3.47
CA LEU A 354 7.61 24.20 -2.27
C LEU A 354 8.79 24.35 -1.29
N ILE A 355 9.97 24.75 -1.77
CA ILE A 355 11.14 25.04 -0.95
C ILE A 355 11.03 26.46 -0.37
N GLU A 356 10.61 27.45 -1.16
CA GLU A 356 10.47 28.85 -0.75
C GLU A 356 9.29 29.07 0.24
N GLU A 357 8.25 28.24 0.16
CA GLU A 357 7.14 28.17 1.14
C GLU A 357 7.53 27.43 2.45
N ASN A 358 8.80 27.04 2.59
CA ASN A 358 9.33 26.21 3.67
C ASN A 358 8.49 24.94 3.94
N LYS A 359 8.14 24.17 2.89
CA LYS A 359 7.34 22.94 3.02
C LYS A 359 8.14 21.66 2.87
N LEU A 360 9.21 21.64 2.09
CA LEU A 360 10.10 20.48 2.01
C LEU A 360 10.94 20.39 3.31
N LYS A 361 10.87 19.24 4.00
CA LYS A 361 11.61 18.97 5.25
C LYS A 361 12.79 18.04 5.05
N ALA A 362 12.61 16.95 4.29
CA ALA A 362 13.68 15.99 4.05
C ALA A 362 13.61 15.32 2.67
N VAL A 363 14.77 14.91 2.17
CA VAL A 363 14.98 14.09 0.97
C VAL A 363 15.81 12.88 1.37
N ILE A 364 15.27 11.68 1.22
CA ILE A 364 15.97 10.43 1.52
C ILE A 364 16.18 9.69 0.19
N GLY A 365 17.42 9.55 -0.26
CA GLY A 365 17.78 8.74 -1.42
C GLY A 365 17.81 7.27 -1.06
N LEU A 366 17.03 6.44 -1.76
CA LEU A 366 16.99 5.00 -1.52
C LEU A 366 17.94 4.25 -2.46
N PRO A 367 18.35 3.02 -2.08
CA PRO A 367 19.04 2.09 -2.97
C PRO A 367 18.32 1.88 -4.31
N ALA A 368 19.10 1.67 -5.36
CA ALA A 368 18.60 1.18 -6.64
C ALA A 368 18.04 -0.25 -6.51
N ASN A 369 17.19 -0.65 -7.45
CA ASN A 369 16.67 -2.03 -7.57
C ASN A 369 15.91 -2.55 -6.32
N LEU A 370 15.32 -1.68 -5.50
CA LEU A 370 14.38 -2.08 -4.43
C LEU A 370 12.99 -2.45 -4.98
N PHE A 371 12.53 -1.74 -6.00
CA PHE A 371 11.16 -1.85 -6.51
C PHE A 371 11.03 -2.98 -7.54
N PHE A 372 9.93 -3.72 -7.47
CA PHE A 372 9.63 -4.74 -8.46
C PHE A 372 9.39 -4.11 -9.84
N GLY A 373 9.84 -4.80 -10.89
CA GLY A 373 9.72 -4.34 -12.28
C GLY A 373 10.70 -3.24 -12.72
N THR A 374 11.35 -2.50 -11.81
CA THR A 374 12.27 -1.40 -12.17
C THR A 374 13.58 -1.38 -11.36
N GLY A 375 14.70 -1.18 -12.05
CA GLY A 375 16.01 -0.98 -11.41
C GLY A 375 16.28 0.47 -10.99
N ILE A 376 15.37 1.41 -11.31
CA ILE A 376 15.56 2.85 -11.08
C ILE A 376 15.59 3.15 -9.58
N PRO A 377 16.55 3.95 -9.07
CA PRO A 377 16.54 4.41 -7.68
C PRO A 377 15.39 5.40 -7.43
N ALA A 378 14.75 5.22 -6.27
CA ALA A 378 13.68 6.08 -5.77
C ALA A 378 14.18 6.95 -4.61
N CYS A 379 13.42 7.98 -4.26
CA CYS A 379 13.61 8.75 -3.05
C CYS A 379 12.31 8.86 -2.26
N ILE A 380 12.42 9.12 -0.95
CA ILE A 380 11.32 9.61 -0.13
C ILE A 380 11.46 11.14 -0.01
N LEU A 381 10.39 11.87 -0.29
CA LEU A 381 10.26 13.28 0.08
C LEU A 381 9.36 13.37 1.32
N ILE A 382 9.81 14.13 2.33
CA ILE A 382 8.99 14.51 3.47
C ILE A 382 8.65 16.00 3.36
N PHE A 383 7.36 16.31 3.31
CA PHE A 383 6.82 17.66 3.41
C PHE A 383 6.18 17.85 4.79
N ASP A 384 6.36 19.00 5.40
CA ASP A 384 5.84 19.31 6.73
C ASP A 384 5.34 20.76 6.71
N LYS A 385 4.06 20.99 7.04
CA LYS A 385 3.51 22.35 7.07
C LYS A 385 3.90 23.12 8.33
N ASN A 386 4.40 22.43 9.36
CA ASN A 386 4.71 22.94 10.69
C ASN A 386 6.23 23.01 10.97
N LYS A 387 7.08 23.24 9.95
CA LYS A 387 8.54 23.37 10.10
C LYS A 387 9.01 24.54 10.99
N GLY A 388 8.12 25.47 11.35
CA GLY A 388 8.48 26.71 12.03
C GLY A 388 9.46 27.55 11.21
N ASP A 389 10.37 28.23 11.90
CA ASP A 389 11.36 29.13 11.30
C ASP A 389 12.57 28.40 10.68
N ASN A 390 12.72 27.08 10.91
CA ASN A 390 13.81 26.30 10.32
C ASN A 390 13.57 26.07 8.83
N THR A 391 14.33 26.77 7.99
CA THR A 391 14.25 26.68 6.53
C THR A 391 15.06 25.53 5.92
N ASP A 392 15.86 24.83 6.71
CA ASP A 392 16.80 23.82 6.18
C ASP A 392 16.08 22.55 5.69
N VAL A 393 16.70 21.87 4.73
CA VAL A 393 16.20 20.62 4.16
C VAL A 393 17.23 19.54 4.46
N LEU A 394 16.83 18.50 5.18
CA LEU A 394 17.68 17.35 5.48
C LEU A 394 17.86 16.47 4.23
N PHE A 395 19.09 16.07 3.94
CA PHE A 395 19.40 15.08 2.89
C PHE A 395 20.04 13.84 3.51
N ILE A 396 19.49 12.66 3.22
CA ILE A 396 20.05 11.36 3.64
C ILE A 396 20.28 10.50 2.38
N ASP A 397 21.54 10.26 2.01
CA ASP A 397 21.88 9.30 0.96
C ASP A 397 22.00 7.88 1.54
N ALA A 398 20.87 7.15 1.58
CA ALA A 398 20.82 5.75 2.00
C ALA A 398 21.11 4.78 0.83
N SER A 399 21.60 5.24 -0.33
CA SER A 399 21.75 4.41 -1.55
C SER A 399 22.67 3.20 -1.41
N ARG A 400 23.45 3.13 -0.33
CA ARG A 400 24.40 2.05 0.01
C ARG A 400 23.92 1.15 1.15
N GLU A 401 22.74 1.42 1.71
CA GLU A 401 22.23 0.79 2.93
C GLU A 401 21.24 -0.30 2.59
N PHE A 402 21.75 -1.44 2.12
CA PHE A 402 20.91 -2.57 1.72
C PHE A 402 21.65 -3.91 1.80
N GLU A 403 20.89 -4.99 1.68
CA GLU A 403 21.34 -6.33 1.35
C GLU A 403 21.07 -6.64 -0.13
N ASN A 404 22.08 -7.19 -0.82
CA ASN A 404 21.91 -7.66 -2.20
C ASN A 404 21.06 -8.93 -2.19
N GLY A 405 19.82 -8.86 -2.70
CA GLY A 405 19.02 -10.04 -3.02
C GLY A 405 19.26 -10.51 -4.46
N LYS A 406 18.67 -11.66 -4.81
CA LYS A 406 18.87 -12.31 -6.12
C LYS A 406 18.35 -11.47 -7.30
N ASN A 407 17.17 -10.87 -7.13
CA ASN A 407 16.46 -10.10 -8.17
C ASN A 407 16.27 -8.63 -7.76
N GLN A 408 16.08 -8.35 -6.46
CA GLN A 408 15.91 -7.03 -5.87
C GLN A 408 16.83 -6.86 -4.67
N ASN A 409 17.19 -5.62 -4.37
CA ASN A 409 17.83 -5.25 -3.11
C ASN A 409 16.80 -5.16 -1.98
N ASN A 410 17.23 -5.37 -0.73
CA ASN A 410 16.35 -5.26 0.44
C ASN A 410 16.95 -4.27 1.46
N LEU A 411 16.13 -3.34 1.95
CA LEU A 411 16.44 -2.60 3.18
C LEU A 411 16.27 -3.54 4.38
N ARG A 412 17.32 -3.73 5.17
CA ARG A 412 17.24 -4.49 6.44
C ARG A 412 16.71 -3.57 7.55
N THR A 413 16.26 -4.16 8.66
CA THR A 413 15.83 -3.42 9.86
C THR A 413 16.88 -2.42 10.35
N ILE A 414 18.18 -2.76 10.28
CA ILE A 414 19.28 -1.87 10.68
C ILE A 414 19.46 -0.67 9.74
N ASP A 415 19.17 -0.82 8.45
CA ASP A 415 19.24 0.28 7.47
C ASP A 415 18.08 1.26 7.73
N ILE A 416 16.86 0.73 7.92
CA ILE A 416 15.66 1.52 8.30
C ILE A 416 15.90 2.29 9.61
N GLN A 417 16.43 1.62 10.63
CA GLN A 417 16.71 2.22 11.94
C GLN A 417 17.74 3.36 11.84
N ARG A 418 18.78 3.22 11.02
CA ARG A 418 19.79 4.27 10.83
C ARG A 418 19.18 5.51 10.18
N VAL A 419 18.50 5.35 9.05
CA VAL A 419 17.84 6.48 8.37
C VAL A 419 16.85 7.20 9.29
N PHE A 420 16.04 6.45 10.04
CA PHE A 420 15.09 7.03 10.98
C PHE A 420 15.78 7.76 12.16
N ALA A 421 16.84 7.17 12.74
CA ALA A 421 17.60 7.83 13.81
C ALA A 421 18.25 9.14 13.32
N THR A 422 18.83 9.14 12.12
CA THR A 422 19.37 10.35 11.48
C THR A 422 18.29 11.41 11.24
N TYR A 423 17.09 11.02 10.83
CA TYR A 423 15.94 11.94 10.69
C TYR A 423 15.53 12.56 12.03
N LYS A 424 15.41 11.74 13.09
CA LYS A 424 15.06 12.23 14.44
C LYS A 424 16.12 13.14 15.06
N LEU A 425 17.39 12.93 14.75
CA LEU A 425 18.50 13.78 15.20
C LEU A 425 18.41 15.21 14.63
N PHE A 426 17.98 15.37 13.37
CA PHE A 426 17.70 16.68 12.77
C PHE A 426 16.44 17.33 13.37
N ASP A 427 15.38 16.53 13.56
CA ASP A 427 14.08 16.99 14.07
C ASP A 427 14.11 17.48 15.52
N GLY A 428 15.02 16.96 16.35
CA GLY A 428 15.14 17.30 17.77
C GLY A 428 16.16 18.40 18.12
N GLU A 429 16.76 19.09 17.14
CA GLU A 429 17.83 20.10 17.32
C GLU A 429 19.09 19.64 18.10
N GLN A 430 19.19 18.37 18.49
CA GLN A 430 20.30 17.82 19.28
C GLN A 430 21.53 17.43 18.45
N ALA A 431 21.45 17.52 17.13
CA ALA A 431 22.54 17.16 16.26
C ALA A 431 23.42 18.37 15.96
N ASP A 432 24.67 18.29 16.42
CA ASP A 432 25.79 19.14 15.99
C ASP A 432 26.17 18.78 14.54
N LEU A 433 25.22 19.00 13.62
CA LEU A 433 25.35 18.76 12.18
C LEU A 433 26.32 19.80 11.64
N LYS A 434 27.58 19.40 11.49
CA LYS A 434 28.65 20.28 11.00
C LYS A 434 28.23 20.97 9.70
N GLU A 435 28.27 22.31 9.70
CA GLU A 435 28.05 23.13 8.52
C GLU A 435 28.84 22.62 7.31
N GLY A 436 28.13 22.18 6.28
CA GLY A 436 28.70 21.97 4.95
C GLY A 436 28.53 23.22 4.11
N LYS A 437 29.48 24.17 4.17
CA LYS A 437 29.55 25.23 3.14
C LYS A 437 29.83 24.60 1.77
N VAL A 438 29.12 25.10 0.77
CA VAL A 438 29.04 24.56 -0.59
C VAL A 438 29.26 25.74 -1.54
N SER A 439 30.10 25.58 -2.58
CA SER A 439 30.54 26.65 -3.50
C SER A 439 30.68 26.19 -4.96
N ILE A 440 30.29 27.01 -5.94
CA ILE A 440 30.26 26.66 -7.38
C ILE A 440 31.60 26.76 -8.07
N ASN A 441 31.75 25.96 -9.12
CA ASN A 441 32.59 26.32 -10.25
C ASN A 441 32.13 25.52 -11.49
N GLU A 442 31.61 26.20 -12.52
CA GLU A 442 30.97 25.56 -13.69
C GLU A 442 31.93 24.79 -14.59
N GLU A 443 33.25 25.01 -14.51
CA GLU A 443 34.24 24.24 -15.28
C GLU A 443 34.65 22.92 -14.58
N THR A 444 34.37 22.75 -13.27
CA THR A 444 34.98 21.67 -12.47
C THR A 444 34.05 20.87 -11.56
N GLY A 445 32.73 21.10 -11.60
CA GLY A 445 31.74 20.17 -11.02
C GLY A 445 31.46 20.36 -9.53
N LYS A 446 31.20 21.60 -9.14
CA LYS A 446 30.78 22.05 -7.80
C LYS A 446 29.60 23.03 -7.93
N TRP A 447 28.94 23.41 -6.85
CA TRP A 447 27.63 24.11 -6.83
C TRP A 447 27.55 25.08 -5.63
N GLU A 448 26.85 26.23 -5.70
CA GLU A 448 26.99 27.36 -4.74
C GLU A 448 25.95 27.42 -3.62
N ASN A 449 26.33 28.05 -2.50
CA ASN A 449 25.37 28.66 -1.61
C ASN A 449 24.83 29.99 -2.18
N LYS A 450 23.75 29.86 -2.97
CA LYS A 450 22.84 30.92 -3.43
C LYS A 450 23.49 32.15 -4.11
N GLU A 451 23.54 32.09 -5.44
CA GLU A 451 23.18 33.24 -6.29
C GLU A 451 22.49 32.81 -7.62
N ASP A 452 22.74 31.60 -8.12
CA ASP A 452 22.37 31.18 -9.50
C ASP A 452 20.91 30.72 -9.72
N GLY A 453 20.08 30.66 -8.68
CA GLY A 453 18.64 30.39 -8.82
C GLY A 453 18.23 28.98 -9.31
N ASN A 454 19.12 27.98 -9.28
CA ASN A 454 18.82 26.60 -9.67
C ASN A 454 18.54 25.68 -8.47
N TYR A 455 17.33 25.10 -8.43
CA TYR A 455 16.79 24.34 -7.29
C TYR A 455 16.86 22.83 -7.56
N GLU A 456 18.04 22.23 -7.67
CA GLU A 456 18.22 20.78 -7.92
C GLU A 456 18.63 19.99 -6.66
N LEU A 457 17.99 18.84 -6.42
CA LEU A 457 18.06 18.07 -5.17
C LEU A 457 18.81 16.72 -5.31
N HIS A 458 20.02 16.70 -5.87
CA HIS A 458 20.75 15.44 -6.16
C HIS A 458 21.36 14.75 -4.91
N ASN A 459 21.02 13.47 -4.68
CA ASN A 459 21.50 12.68 -3.53
C ASN A 459 23.03 12.47 -3.48
N SER A 460 23.72 12.35 -4.61
CA SER A 460 25.18 12.11 -4.65
C SER A 460 26.05 13.27 -4.14
N LYS A 461 25.43 14.34 -3.64
CA LYS A 461 26.05 15.61 -3.24
C LYS A 461 26.10 15.80 -1.72
N PHE A 462 25.42 14.94 -0.94
CA PHE A 462 25.28 15.09 0.51
C PHE A 462 25.67 13.79 1.21
N LYS A 463 26.68 13.86 2.08
CA LYS A 463 27.09 12.76 2.95
C LYS A 463 27.02 13.21 4.39
N ILE A 464 26.26 12.50 5.20
CA ILE A 464 26.43 12.52 6.65
C ILE A 464 27.60 11.58 6.93
N HIS A 465 28.73 12.16 7.34
CA HIS A 465 29.84 11.39 7.89
C HIS A 465 29.51 11.08 9.35
N ASN A 466 29.54 9.79 9.71
CA ASN A 466 29.44 9.31 11.10
C ASN A 466 30.48 9.95 12.02
#